data_AF-A0A814TM86-F1
#
_entry.id   AF-A0A814TM86-F1
#
_cell.length_a   1.000
_cell.length_b   1.000
_cell.length_c   1.000
_cell.angle_alpha   90.00
_cell.angle_beta   90.00
_cell.angle_gamma   90.00
#
_symmetry.space_group_name_H-M   'P 1'
#
loop_
_entity.id
_entity.type
_entity.pdbx_description
1 polymer ?
#
loop_
_entity_poly.entity_id
_entity_poly.type
_entity_poly.pdbx_seq_one_letter_code
_entity_poly.pdbx_strand_id
1 'polypeptide(L)'
;FGYPWKLNPGDGAFYGPKIDITIKDALQRSHQCATIQLDFQLPLRFELQYQTDDDTDDPTKKLKTPVIIHRAMVGSIERMLAILTESFGGKWPFWLSPRQAAIVPVVSALDEYAIEVQQKLWNAGFQVEADLDPGSMLNKKILVGQQEKANGTVNVRTRDGKQHGEFPLNDVIKRFGELASSRTNHAEDDFSPNSSATKSPSTHTTMSKDLSDAKEEKESLNEEMEQKLKI
;
A
#
# COMPACT_ATOMS: atom_id res chain seq x y z
N PHE A 1 -0.41 9.23 19.59
CA PHE A 1 -1.79 9.46 20.06
C PHE A 1 -2.17 10.88 19.70
N GLY A 2 -3.32 11.12 19.07
CA GLY A 2 -3.66 12.44 18.50
C GLY A 2 -4.61 12.42 17.30
N TYR A 3 -5.08 11.25 16.89
CA TYR A 3 -6.13 11.12 15.87
C TYR A 3 -7.51 11.32 16.48
N PRO A 4 -8.47 11.91 15.73
CA PRO A 4 -9.85 12.02 16.18
C PRO A 4 -10.45 10.63 16.40
N TRP A 5 -11.16 10.47 17.50
CA TRP A 5 -11.87 9.24 17.85
C TRP A 5 -13.26 9.59 18.38
N LYS A 6 -14.17 8.62 18.33
CA LYS A 6 -15.54 8.76 18.82
C LYS A 6 -15.80 7.70 19.89
N LEU A 7 -16.40 8.11 20.99
CA LEU A 7 -16.91 7.19 22.00
C LEU A 7 -18.21 6.56 21.49
N ASN A 8 -18.29 5.23 21.50
CA ASN A 8 -19.51 4.46 21.24
C ASN A 8 -19.91 3.70 22.52
N PRO A 9 -20.71 4.31 23.41
CA PRO A 9 -21.10 3.67 24.67
C PRO A 9 -21.86 2.36 24.43
N GLY A 10 -21.49 1.30 25.14
CA GLY A 10 -22.16 -0.01 25.07
C GLY A 10 -21.73 -0.91 23.91
N ASP A 11 -20.86 -0.46 23.01
CA ASP A 11 -20.39 -1.27 21.88
C ASP A 11 -19.21 -2.21 22.25
N GLY A 12 -18.75 -2.17 23.51
CA GLY A 12 -17.69 -3.05 24.00
C GLY A 12 -18.03 -4.55 23.90
N ALA A 13 -17.01 -5.39 23.90
CA ALA A 13 -17.22 -6.83 24.01
C ALA A 13 -17.67 -7.18 25.44
N PHE A 14 -18.33 -8.32 25.61
CA PHE A 14 -18.81 -8.76 26.94
C PHE A 14 -17.67 -8.98 27.96
N TYR A 15 -16.44 -9.18 27.48
CA TYR A 15 -15.24 -9.42 28.30
C TYR A 15 -14.34 -8.19 28.51
N GLY A 16 -14.66 -7.05 27.88
CA GLY A 16 -13.89 -5.83 28.05
C GLY A 16 -14.03 -4.79 26.92
N PRO A 17 -13.39 -3.63 27.09
CA PRO A 17 -13.44 -2.53 26.13
C PRO A 17 -12.66 -2.85 24.84
N LYS A 18 -13.04 -2.19 23.74
CA LYS A 18 -12.38 -2.30 22.44
C LYS A 18 -12.13 -0.93 21.81
N ILE A 19 -11.09 -0.86 20.99
CA ILE A 19 -10.84 0.22 20.04
C ILE A 19 -10.99 -0.38 18.65
N ASP A 20 -11.90 0.18 17.86
CA ASP A 20 -12.12 -0.23 16.47
C ASP A 20 -11.59 0.81 15.50
N ILE A 21 -10.95 0.33 14.44
CA ILE A 21 -10.43 1.13 13.34
C ILE A 21 -11.22 0.78 12.09
N THR A 22 -11.92 1.79 11.59
CA THR A 22 -12.74 1.72 10.39
C THR A 22 -11.97 2.35 9.22
N ILE A 23 -11.97 1.68 8.08
CA ILE A 23 -11.45 2.20 6.80
C ILE A 23 -12.61 2.45 5.84
N LYS A 24 -12.42 3.38 4.91
CA LYS A 24 -13.37 3.61 3.82
C LYS A 24 -12.85 3.01 2.53
N ASP A 25 -13.73 2.33 1.79
CA ASP A 25 -13.41 1.85 0.44
C ASP A 25 -13.57 2.97 -0.61
N ALA A 26 -13.29 2.64 -1.88
CA ALA A 26 -13.45 3.58 -3.00
C ALA A 26 -14.90 4.08 -3.20
N LEU A 27 -15.90 3.38 -2.67
CA LEU A 27 -17.32 3.76 -2.71
C LEU A 27 -17.76 4.51 -1.44
N GLN A 28 -16.82 4.93 -0.59
CA GLN A 28 -17.07 5.62 0.68
C GLN A 28 -17.85 4.80 1.72
N ARG A 29 -17.92 3.47 1.56
CA ARG A 29 -18.51 2.59 2.58
C ARG A 29 -17.51 2.35 3.70
N SER A 30 -18.01 2.35 4.93
CA SER A 30 -17.21 2.14 6.14
C SER A 30 -17.09 0.66 6.47
N HIS A 31 -15.85 0.16 6.58
CA HIS A 31 -15.54 -1.22 6.95
C HIS A 31 -14.71 -1.24 8.22
N GLN A 32 -15.17 -1.95 9.25
CA GLN A 32 -14.35 -2.23 10.43
C GLN A 32 -13.31 -3.30 10.08
N CYS A 33 -12.03 -2.93 10.16
CA CYS A 33 -10.93 -3.80 9.74
C CYS A 33 -9.99 -4.14 10.90
N ALA A 34 -9.54 -3.13 11.64
CA ALA A 34 -8.65 -3.36 12.78
C ALA A 34 -9.40 -3.22 14.10
N THR A 35 -8.96 -3.98 15.09
CA THR A 35 -9.50 -3.94 16.45
C THR A 35 -8.39 -4.24 17.47
N ILE A 36 -8.48 -3.59 18.61
CA ILE A 36 -7.67 -3.84 19.80
C ILE A 36 -8.66 -3.99 20.95
N GLN A 37 -8.75 -5.19 21.53
CA GLN A 37 -9.74 -5.52 22.55
C GLN A 37 -9.05 -6.03 23.80
N LEU A 38 -9.42 -5.49 24.96
CA LEU A 38 -8.96 -5.99 26.24
C LEU A 38 -9.90 -7.09 26.73
N ASP A 39 -9.32 -8.17 27.22
CA ASP A 39 -10.06 -9.31 27.75
C ASP A 39 -9.56 -9.66 29.15
N PHE A 40 -10.46 -9.46 30.12
CA PHE A 40 -10.26 -9.77 31.52
C PHE A 40 -10.90 -11.11 31.92
N GLN A 41 -11.72 -11.70 31.05
CA GLN A 41 -12.53 -12.87 31.38
C GLN A 41 -11.83 -14.18 31.02
N LEU A 42 -11.22 -14.29 29.84
CA LEU A 42 -10.50 -15.51 29.46
C LEU A 42 -9.34 -15.83 30.40
N PRO A 43 -8.52 -14.85 30.86
CA PRO A 43 -7.47 -15.14 31.85
C PRO A 43 -8.00 -15.80 33.12
N LEU A 44 -9.18 -15.38 33.61
CA LEU A 44 -9.82 -15.98 34.78
C LEU A 44 -10.36 -17.39 34.48
N ARG A 45 -10.99 -17.58 33.32
CA ARG A 45 -11.57 -18.88 32.92
C ARG A 45 -10.52 -19.97 32.70
N PHE A 46 -9.34 -19.58 32.23
CA PHE A 46 -8.21 -20.49 31.99
C PHE A 46 -7.22 -20.52 33.16
N GLU A 47 -7.51 -19.83 34.27
CA GLU A 47 -6.64 -19.74 35.45
C GLU A 47 -5.20 -19.31 35.09
N LEU A 48 -5.07 -18.39 34.13
CA LEU A 48 -3.77 -17.91 33.67
C LEU A 48 -3.09 -17.09 34.76
N GLN A 49 -1.81 -17.37 35.00
CA GLN A 49 -0.99 -16.68 35.98
C GLN A 49 0.43 -16.47 35.44
N TYR A 50 1.07 -15.37 35.85
CA TYR A 50 2.49 -15.13 35.61
C TYR A 50 3.16 -14.68 36.92
N GLN A 51 4.46 -14.94 37.04
CA GLN A 51 5.23 -14.56 38.21
C GLN A 51 5.67 -13.09 38.10
N THR A 52 5.52 -12.35 39.19
CA THR A 52 5.99 -10.97 39.32
C THR A 52 7.22 -10.89 40.21
N ASP A 53 8.04 -9.86 40.00
CA ASP A 53 9.22 -9.54 40.84
C ASP A 53 8.85 -8.95 42.22
N ASP A 54 7.63 -9.19 42.71
CA ASP A 54 7.21 -8.76 44.05
C ASP A 54 7.97 -9.59 45.11
N ASP A 55 8.81 -8.91 45.90
CA ASP A 55 9.71 -9.48 46.93
C ASP A 55 8.96 -9.98 48.19
N THR A 56 7.67 -10.27 48.09
CA THR A 56 6.87 -10.72 49.21
C THR A 56 7.07 -12.22 49.47
N ASP A 57 7.25 -12.64 50.72
CA ASP A 57 7.36 -14.06 51.12
C ASP A 57 6.07 -14.89 50.88
N ASP A 58 4.99 -14.23 50.48
CA ASP A 58 3.70 -14.85 50.17
C ASP A 58 3.66 -15.36 48.71
N PRO A 59 3.65 -16.68 48.46
CA PRO A 59 3.63 -17.25 47.12
C PRO A 59 2.37 -16.87 46.33
N THR A 60 1.27 -16.50 46.99
CA THR A 60 0.04 -16.04 46.33
C THR A 60 0.14 -14.61 45.80
N LYS A 61 1.03 -13.78 46.37
CA LYS A 61 1.29 -12.41 45.91
C LYS A 61 2.30 -12.34 44.76
N LYS A 62 3.08 -13.40 44.56
CA LYS A 62 4.01 -13.55 43.43
C LYS A 62 3.31 -13.90 42.12
N LEU A 63 2.06 -14.35 42.15
CA LEU A 63 1.31 -14.76 40.96
C LEU A 63 0.22 -13.73 40.65
N LYS A 64 0.23 -13.18 39.45
CA LYS A 64 -0.81 -12.25 38.98
C LYS A 64 -1.48 -12.78 37.71
N THR A 65 -2.76 -12.46 37.54
CA THR A 65 -3.52 -12.78 36.34
C THR A 65 -3.18 -11.77 35.22
N PRO A 66 -2.81 -12.22 34.02
CA PRO A 66 -2.53 -11.32 32.91
C PRO A 66 -3.81 -10.73 32.32
N VAL A 67 -3.66 -9.64 31.55
CA VAL A 67 -4.71 -9.12 30.67
C VAL A 67 -4.42 -9.60 29.25
N ILE A 68 -5.40 -10.20 28.58
CA ILE A 68 -5.26 -10.58 27.17
C ILE A 68 -5.61 -9.39 26.29
N ILE A 69 -4.81 -9.17 25.24
CA ILE A 69 -5.09 -8.18 24.19
C ILE A 69 -5.36 -8.93 22.89
N HIS A 70 -6.61 -8.94 22.45
CA HIS A 70 -6.97 -9.44 21.13
C HIS A 70 -6.69 -8.35 20.09
N ARG A 71 -5.90 -8.68 19.06
CA ARG A 71 -5.51 -7.72 18.03
C ARG A 71 -5.70 -8.32 16.64
N ALA A 72 -6.40 -7.59 15.79
CA ALA A 72 -6.42 -7.82 14.34
C ALA A 72 -6.12 -6.50 13.62
N MET A 73 -5.26 -6.53 12.61
CA MET A 73 -4.85 -5.32 11.85
C MET A 73 -5.54 -5.21 10.50
N VAL A 74 -5.59 -6.31 9.74
CA VAL A 74 -6.21 -6.35 8.41
C VAL A 74 -7.63 -6.92 8.43
N GLY A 75 -8.08 -7.41 9.60
CA GLY A 75 -9.29 -8.21 9.70
C GLY A 75 -9.08 -9.58 9.05
N SER A 76 -10.10 -10.08 8.35
CA SER A 76 -9.96 -11.29 7.53
C SER A 76 -9.30 -10.97 6.18
N ILE A 77 -8.52 -11.92 5.65
CA ILE A 77 -7.83 -11.78 4.37
C ILE A 77 -8.85 -11.60 3.24
N GLU A 78 -9.96 -12.32 3.30
CA GLU A 78 -11.05 -12.26 2.32
C GLU A 78 -11.65 -10.86 2.23
N ARG A 79 -11.93 -10.23 3.39
CA ARG A 79 -12.49 -8.88 3.43
C ARG A 79 -11.47 -7.86 2.95
N MET A 80 -10.21 -7.98 3.39
CA MET A 80 -9.14 -7.09 2.93
C MET A 80 -8.96 -7.19 1.41
N LEU A 81 -8.94 -8.40 0.85
CA LEU A 81 -8.82 -8.61 -0.58
C LEU A 81 -10.01 -8.00 -1.35
N ALA A 82 -11.24 -8.14 -0.85
CA ALA A 82 -12.41 -7.51 -1.47
C ALA A 82 -12.29 -5.97 -1.48
N ILE A 83 -11.95 -5.36 -0.34
CA ILE A 83 -11.77 -3.91 -0.22
C ILE A 83 -10.65 -3.42 -1.15
N LEU A 84 -9.52 -4.12 -1.20
CA LEU A 84 -8.40 -3.74 -2.08
C LEU A 84 -8.76 -3.92 -3.56
N THR A 85 -9.48 -4.99 -3.93
CA THR A 85 -9.92 -5.23 -5.30
C THR A 85 -10.79 -4.07 -5.80
N GLU A 86 -11.76 -3.65 -4.98
CA GLU A 86 -12.62 -2.50 -5.28
C GLU A 86 -11.83 -1.19 -5.27
N SER A 87 -10.96 -0.97 -4.28
CA SER A 87 -10.17 0.25 -4.13
C SER A 87 -9.21 0.48 -5.30
N PHE A 88 -8.63 -0.58 -5.85
CA PHE A 88 -7.73 -0.51 -7.00
C PHE A 88 -8.45 -0.70 -8.33
N GLY A 89 -9.74 -1.07 -8.34
CA GLY A 89 -10.47 -1.39 -9.57
C GLY A 89 -9.80 -2.50 -10.40
N GLY A 90 -9.20 -3.48 -9.72
CA GLY A 90 -8.37 -4.53 -10.35
C GLY A 90 -7.00 -4.06 -10.86
N LYS A 91 -6.70 -2.76 -10.79
CA LYS A 91 -5.39 -2.18 -11.10
C LYS A 91 -4.43 -2.31 -9.90
N TRP A 92 -4.01 -3.55 -9.61
CA TRP A 92 -3.12 -3.86 -8.50
C TRP A 92 -1.77 -3.11 -8.55
N PRO A 93 -1.21 -2.71 -7.40
CA PRO A 93 0.17 -2.24 -7.30
C PRO A 93 1.14 -3.39 -7.54
N PHE A 94 2.36 -3.09 -8.01
CA PHE A 94 3.32 -4.09 -8.47
C PHE A 94 3.59 -5.23 -7.46
N TRP A 95 3.72 -4.90 -6.18
CA TRP A 95 4.03 -5.86 -5.12
C TRP A 95 2.87 -6.81 -4.76
N LEU A 96 1.63 -6.45 -5.13
CA LEU A 96 0.41 -7.23 -4.87
C LEU A 96 -0.17 -7.84 -6.15
N SER A 97 0.33 -7.42 -7.32
CA SER A 97 -0.22 -7.84 -8.61
C SER A 97 0.02 -9.33 -8.86
N PRO A 98 -1.04 -10.12 -9.15
CA PRO A 98 -0.86 -11.53 -9.53
C PRO A 98 -0.17 -11.69 -10.89
N ARG A 99 -0.15 -10.62 -11.70
CA ARG A 99 0.54 -10.54 -13.00
C ARG A 99 1.39 -9.29 -13.01
N GLN A 100 2.67 -9.43 -12.64
CA GLN A 100 3.59 -8.31 -12.48
C GLN A 100 4.10 -7.77 -13.81
N ALA A 101 4.37 -8.66 -14.77
CA ALA A 101 4.72 -8.29 -16.14
C ALA A 101 4.20 -9.34 -17.15
N ALA A 102 4.04 -8.93 -18.41
CA ALA A 102 3.85 -9.83 -19.54
C ALA A 102 4.95 -9.58 -20.58
N ILE A 103 5.62 -10.65 -21.02
CA ILE A 103 6.66 -10.62 -22.05
C ILE A 103 6.02 -10.92 -23.39
N VAL A 104 6.19 -10.01 -24.35
CA VAL A 104 5.51 -10.11 -25.65
C VAL A 104 6.54 -9.99 -26.76
N PRO A 105 6.74 -11.05 -27.56
CA PRO A 105 7.59 -10.98 -28.73
C PRO A 105 6.92 -10.16 -29.83
N VAL A 106 7.72 -9.36 -30.57
CA VAL A 106 7.19 -8.58 -31.70
C VAL A 106 6.83 -9.46 -32.91
N VAL A 107 7.44 -10.65 -33.00
CA VAL A 107 7.19 -11.67 -34.02
C VAL A 107 7.37 -13.06 -33.40
N SER A 108 6.66 -14.07 -33.90
CA SER A 108 6.71 -15.44 -33.36
C SER A 108 8.10 -16.10 -33.43
N ALA A 109 8.98 -15.63 -34.32
CA ALA A 109 10.38 -16.08 -34.37
C ALA A 109 11.19 -15.74 -33.09
N LEU A 110 10.64 -14.92 -32.20
CA LEU A 110 11.26 -14.50 -30.94
C LEU A 110 10.63 -15.17 -29.71
N ASP A 111 9.70 -16.11 -29.89
CA ASP A 111 9.01 -16.79 -28.80
C ASP A 111 9.98 -17.45 -27.81
N GLU A 112 11.03 -18.09 -28.33
CA GLU A 112 12.09 -18.71 -27.50
C GLU A 112 12.78 -17.67 -26.59
N TYR A 113 13.04 -16.47 -27.11
CA TYR A 113 13.66 -15.41 -26.32
C TYR A 113 12.69 -14.82 -25.30
N ALA A 114 11.40 -14.68 -25.66
CA ALA A 114 10.36 -14.26 -24.72
C ALA A 114 10.22 -15.25 -23.54
N ILE A 115 10.26 -16.56 -23.82
CA ILE A 115 10.24 -17.62 -22.81
C ILE A 115 11.52 -17.56 -21.95
N GLU A 116 12.70 -17.33 -22.54
CA GLU A 116 13.95 -17.20 -21.80
C GLU A 116 13.91 -16.01 -20.82
N VAL A 117 13.42 -14.85 -21.27
CA VAL A 117 13.25 -13.65 -20.44
C VAL A 117 12.25 -13.91 -19.31
N GLN A 118 11.12 -14.55 -19.62
CA GLN A 118 10.11 -14.94 -18.64
C GLN A 118 10.72 -15.86 -17.57
N GLN A 119 11.49 -16.87 -17.97
CA GLN A 119 12.10 -17.82 -17.04
C GLN A 119 13.12 -17.14 -16.13
N LYS A 120 13.91 -16.19 -16.66
CA LYS A 120 14.85 -15.40 -15.86
C LYS A 120 14.15 -14.54 -14.80
N LEU A 121 13.06 -13.88 -15.16
CA LEU A 121 12.25 -13.09 -14.21
C LEU A 121 11.51 -13.99 -13.20
N TRP A 122 11.01 -15.14 -13.64
CA TRP A 122 10.38 -16.14 -12.78
C TRP A 122 11.36 -16.68 -11.74
N ASN A 123 12.58 -17.04 -12.18
CA ASN A 123 13.64 -17.52 -11.29
C ASN A 123 14.10 -16.44 -10.29
N ALA A 124 13.90 -15.16 -10.61
CA ALA A 124 14.11 -14.04 -9.69
C ALA A 124 12.94 -13.80 -8.71
N GLY A 125 11.87 -14.59 -8.79
CA GLY A 125 10.73 -14.57 -7.87
C GLY A 125 9.52 -13.74 -8.35
N PHE A 126 9.50 -13.30 -9.60
CA PHE A 126 8.41 -12.46 -10.13
C PHE A 126 7.34 -13.26 -10.89
N GLN A 127 6.09 -12.85 -10.75
CA GLN A 127 4.93 -13.43 -11.46
C GLN A 127 4.82 -12.84 -12.86
N VAL A 128 5.49 -13.48 -13.82
CA VAL A 128 5.61 -13.02 -15.21
C VAL A 128 5.12 -14.10 -16.17
N GLU A 129 4.39 -13.68 -17.20
CA GLU A 129 3.87 -14.55 -18.25
C GLU A 129 4.47 -14.20 -19.60
N ALA A 130 4.69 -15.19 -20.46
CA ALA A 130 5.02 -14.99 -21.87
C ALA A 130 3.72 -15.06 -22.68
N ASP A 131 3.38 -13.96 -23.33
CA ASP A 131 2.19 -13.83 -24.18
C ASP A 131 2.61 -13.99 -25.63
N LEU A 132 2.48 -15.23 -26.13
CA LEU A 132 2.92 -15.66 -27.46
C LEU A 132 1.81 -15.57 -28.51
N ASP A 133 0.63 -15.05 -28.15
CA ASP A 133 -0.47 -14.89 -29.11
C ASP A 133 -0.15 -13.74 -30.08
N PRO A 134 -0.02 -13.99 -31.40
CA PRO A 134 0.28 -12.96 -32.40
C PRO A 134 -0.80 -11.86 -32.48
N GLY A 135 -2.03 -12.15 -32.04
CA GLY A 135 -3.14 -11.19 -32.01
C GLY A 135 -3.20 -10.34 -30.75
N SER A 136 -2.41 -10.68 -29.72
CA SER A 136 -2.46 -10.00 -28.44
C SER A 136 -1.62 -8.72 -28.46
N MET A 137 -2.29 -7.56 -28.47
CA MET A 137 -1.67 -6.25 -28.18
C MET A 137 -2.10 -5.73 -26.80
N LEU A 138 -2.00 -6.57 -25.76
CA LEU A 138 -2.34 -6.20 -24.37
C LEU A 138 -1.55 -4.98 -23.81
N ASN A 139 -2.12 -4.34 -22.80
CA ASN A 139 -1.54 -3.20 -22.08
C ASN A 139 -0.92 -3.67 -20.76
N LYS A 140 0.39 -3.98 -20.77
CA LYS A 140 1.35 -4.24 -19.65
C LYS A 140 2.55 -5.04 -20.20
N LYS A 141 3.33 -4.46 -21.11
CA LYS A 141 4.25 -5.27 -21.95
C LYS A 141 5.71 -4.90 -21.73
N ILE A 142 6.48 -5.91 -21.37
CA ILE A 142 7.88 -5.97 -21.74
C ILE A 142 7.91 -6.51 -23.16
N LEU A 143 8.35 -5.69 -24.12
CA LEU A 143 8.44 -6.05 -25.52
C LEU A 143 9.83 -6.58 -25.82
N VAL A 144 9.90 -7.66 -26.61
CA VAL A 144 11.17 -8.23 -27.08
C VAL A 144 11.19 -8.32 -28.60
N GLY A 145 12.13 -7.58 -29.20
CA GLY A 145 12.42 -7.57 -30.62
C GLY A 145 13.74 -8.23 -30.97
N GLN A 146 14.10 -8.16 -32.25
CA GLN A 146 15.34 -8.75 -32.76
C GLN A 146 16.58 -8.03 -32.21
N GLN A 147 16.49 -6.70 -32.04
CA GLN A 147 17.52 -5.88 -31.40
C GLN A 147 17.67 -6.26 -29.93
N GLU A 148 16.55 -6.41 -29.22
CA GLU A 148 16.54 -6.81 -27.81
C GLU A 148 17.17 -8.18 -27.60
N LYS A 149 16.84 -9.16 -28.46
CA LYS A 149 17.45 -10.49 -28.45
C LYS A 149 18.96 -10.43 -28.66
N ALA A 150 19.43 -9.61 -29.62
CA ALA A 150 20.86 -9.47 -29.91
C ALA A 150 21.64 -8.83 -28.75
N ASN A 151 21.02 -7.87 -28.06
CA ASN A 151 21.65 -7.11 -26.98
C ASN A 151 21.43 -7.72 -25.58
N GLY A 152 20.55 -8.72 -25.44
CA GLY A 152 20.16 -9.25 -24.13
C GLY A 152 19.35 -8.26 -23.29
N THR A 153 18.60 -7.38 -23.96
CA THR A 153 17.82 -6.27 -23.39
C THR A 153 16.33 -6.52 -23.54
N VAL A 154 15.50 -5.65 -22.96
CA VAL A 154 14.06 -5.66 -23.12
C VAL A 154 13.51 -4.23 -23.16
N ASN A 155 12.41 -4.01 -23.90
CA ASN A 155 11.75 -2.71 -23.93
C ASN A 155 10.60 -2.67 -22.93
N VAL A 156 10.67 -1.78 -21.93
CA VAL A 156 9.72 -1.73 -20.82
C VAL A 156 8.61 -0.71 -21.08
N ARG A 157 7.36 -1.17 -21.02
CA ARG A 157 6.16 -0.34 -21.11
C ARG A 157 5.23 -0.56 -19.91
N THR A 158 4.67 0.51 -19.37
CA THR A 158 3.72 0.44 -18.25
C THR A 158 2.34 -0.05 -18.69
N ARG A 159 1.50 -0.41 -17.71
CA ARG A 159 0.07 -0.69 -17.93
C ARG A 159 -0.66 0.45 -18.63
N ASP A 160 -0.30 1.69 -18.32
CA ASP A 160 -0.94 2.89 -18.84
C ASP A 160 -0.37 3.32 -20.21
N GLY A 161 0.49 2.48 -20.79
CA GLY A 161 1.01 2.65 -22.13
C GLY A 161 2.25 3.53 -22.23
N LYS A 162 2.77 4.08 -21.11
CA LYS A 162 4.01 4.86 -21.05
C LYS A 162 5.21 3.99 -21.37
N GLN A 163 6.05 4.42 -22.30
CA GLN A 163 7.27 3.72 -22.69
C GLN A 163 8.45 4.24 -21.85
N HIS A 164 9.19 3.33 -21.23
CA HIS A 164 10.42 3.65 -20.51
C HIS A 164 11.68 3.44 -21.36
N GLY A 165 11.58 2.66 -22.43
CA GLY A 165 12.69 2.37 -23.35
C GLY A 165 13.33 1.00 -23.12
N GLU A 166 14.48 0.81 -23.73
CA GLU A 166 15.26 -0.43 -23.73
C GLU A 166 16.20 -0.49 -22.50
N PHE A 167 16.18 -1.60 -21.76
CA PHE A 167 17.02 -1.83 -20.59
C PHE A 167 17.66 -3.23 -20.64
N PRO A 168 18.88 -3.41 -20.10
CA PRO A 168 19.43 -4.73 -19.84
C PRO A 168 18.51 -5.54 -18.92
N LEU A 169 18.33 -6.83 -19.22
CA LEU A 169 17.44 -7.69 -18.44
C LEU A 169 17.81 -7.74 -16.94
N ASN A 170 19.11 -7.74 -16.64
CA ASN A 170 19.58 -7.75 -15.25
C ASN A 170 19.19 -6.48 -14.48
N ASP A 171 19.17 -5.32 -15.14
CA ASP A 171 18.76 -4.06 -14.52
C ASP A 171 17.27 -4.05 -14.23
N VAL A 172 16.47 -4.64 -15.13
CA VAL A 172 15.01 -4.80 -14.94
C VAL A 172 14.73 -5.70 -13.73
N ILE A 173 15.44 -6.82 -13.61
CA ILE A 173 15.33 -7.73 -12.44
C ILE A 173 15.65 -6.98 -11.15
N LYS A 174 16.75 -6.23 -11.13
CA LYS A 174 17.14 -5.41 -9.97
C LYS A 174 16.05 -4.40 -9.61
N ARG A 175 15.52 -3.70 -10.62
CA ARG A 175 14.48 -2.68 -10.42
C ARG A 175 13.18 -3.26 -9.92
N PHE A 176 12.78 -4.43 -10.42
CA PHE A 176 11.62 -5.17 -9.91
C PHE A 176 11.81 -5.55 -8.44
N GLY A 177 13.03 -5.91 -8.02
CA GLY A 177 13.34 -6.17 -6.61
C GLY A 177 13.17 -4.94 -5.72
N GLU A 178 13.60 -3.77 -6.20
CA GLU A 178 13.42 -2.49 -5.50
C GLU A 178 11.94 -2.09 -5.39
N LEU A 179 11.17 -2.26 -6.47
CA LEU A 179 9.73 -1.97 -6.51
C LEU A 179 8.92 -2.92 -5.61
N ALA A 180 9.26 -4.22 -5.61
CA ALA A 180 8.64 -5.20 -4.72
C ALA A 180 8.92 -4.89 -3.24
N SER A 181 10.16 -4.49 -2.94
CA SER A 181 10.60 -4.21 -1.56
C SER A 181 10.06 -2.89 -1.01
N SER A 182 10.00 -1.85 -1.84
CA SER A 182 9.47 -0.53 -1.45
C SER A 182 7.96 -0.52 -1.25
N ARG A 183 7.24 -1.49 -1.84
CA ARG A 183 5.76 -1.59 -1.82
C ARG A 183 5.06 -0.29 -2.23
N THR A 184 5.67 0.46 -3.15
CA THR A 184 5.10 1.69 -3.71
C THR A 184 3.77 1.40 -4.43
N ASN A 185 2.83 2.35 -4.33
CA ASN A 185 1.59 2.33 -5.11
C ASN A 185 1.77 2.88 -6.54
N HIS A 186 2.94 3.46 -6.85
CA HIS A 186 3.24 4.14 -8.11
C HIS A 186 4.45 3.51 -8.83
N ALA A 187 4.55 2.18 -8.77
CA ALA A 187 5.70 1.44 -9.26
C ALA A 187 6.03 1.73 -10.74
N GLU A 188 5.00 1.95 -11.55
CA GLU A 188 5.13 2.28 -12.96
C GLU A 188 5.80 3.65 -13.19
N ASP A 189 5.54 4.65 -12.35
CA ASP A 189 6.21 5.95 -12.45
C ASP A 189 7.60 5.92 -11.87
N ASP A 190 7.74 5.23 -10.74
CA ASP A 190 9.00 5.07 -10.03
C ASP A 190 10.02 4.30 -10.90
N PHE A 191 9.59 3.41 -11.79
CA PHE A 191 10.49 2.61 -12.65
C PHE A 191 11.52 3.43 -13.44
N SER A 192 11.20 4.67 -13.83
CA SER A 192 12.07 5.49 -14.71
C SER A 192 13.48 5.77 -14.15
N PRO A 193 14.53 5.80 -15.00
CA PRO A 193 15.93 5.92 -14.59
C PRO A 193 16.30 7.25 -13.89
N ASN A 194 15.41 8.24 -13.88
CA ASN A 194 15.65 9.54 -13.24
C ASN A 194 15.05 9.69 -11.83
N SER A 195 14.48 8.64 -11.22
CA SER A 195 13.88 8.79 -9.88
C SER A 195 14.87 8.74 -8.71
N SER A 196 16.18 8.52 -8.96
CA SER A 196 17.23 8.49 -7.93
C SER A 196 18.28 9.61 -8.01
N ALA A 197 18.11 10.62 -8.86
CA ALA A 197 18.91 11.85 -8.82
C ALA A 197 18.03 13.05 -8.41
N THR A 198 18.33 13.63 -7.25
CA THR A 198 17.68 14.80 -6.61
C THR A 198 16.29 14.60 -5.99
N LYS A 199 16.26 14.04 -4.78
CA LYS A 199 15.45 14.64 -3.70
C LYS A 199 16.38 15.07 -2.57
N SER A 200 17.10 16.17 -2.80
CA SER A 200 17.44 17.07 -1.69
C SER A 200 16.12 17.59 -1.10
N PRO A 201 16.05 17.89 0.22
CA PRO A 201 14.83 18.41 0.81
C PRO A 201 14.47 19.71 0.09
N SER A 202 13.34 19.74 -0.62
CA SER A 202 12.85 20.96 -1.25
C SER A 202 12.55 21.96 -0.14
N THR A 203 13.45 22.93 0.02
CA THR A 203 13.12 24.22 0.60
C THR A 203 11.92 24.79 -0.17
N HIS A 204 10.99 25.37 0.59
CA HIS A 204 9.84 26.11 0.12
C HIS A 204 10.17 26.97 -1.11
N THR A 205 9.55 26.66 -2.25
CA THR A 205 9.32 27.63 -3.32
C THR A 205 7.85 28.03 -3.24
N THR A 206 7.66 29.28 -2.83
CA THR A 206 6.43 30.02 -2.68
C THR A 206 5.55 29.95 -3.93
N MET A 207 4.34 29.39 -3.79
CA MET A 207 3.23 29.68 -4.70
C MET A 207 2.83 31.15 -4.50
N SER A 208 3.30 32.01 -5.39
CA SER A 208 2.78 33.36 -5.55
C SER A 208 1.70 33.32 -6.64
N LYS A 209 0.47 32.95 -6.25
CA LYS A 209 -0.73 33.35 -7.00
C LYS A 209 -2.08 33.24 -6.30
N ASP A 210 -2.17 32.71 -5.09
CA ASP A 210 -3.48 32.55 -4.40
C ASP A 210 -3.59 33.33 -3.07
N LEU A 211 -2.92 34.49 -2.95
CA LEU A 211 -2.96 35.32 -1.72
C LEU A 211 -3.72 36.66 -1.84
N SER A 212 -4.17 37.06 -3.03
CA SER A 212 -5.04 38.24 -3.17
C SER A 212 -6.48 37.93 -2.75
N ASP A 213 -6.98 36.77 -3.17
CA ASP A 213 -8.41 36.46 -3.10
C ASP A 213 -8.82 36.03 -1.67
N ALA A 214 -7.90 35.40 -0.93
CA ALA A 214 -8.11 35.04 0.48
C ALA A 214 -7.98 36.23 1.46
N LYS A 215 -7.48 37.38 1.00
CA LYS A 215 -7.38 38.61 1.81
C LYS A 215 -8.65 39.45 1.72
N GLU A 216 -9.23 39.59 0.53
CA GLU A 216 -10.51 40.28 0.33
C GLU A 216 -11.68 39.55 1.00
N GLU A 217 -11.66 38.22 1.05
CA GLU A 217 -12.71 37.44 1.72
C GLU A 217 -12.62 37.54 3.26
N LYS A 218 -11.43 37.76 3.82
CA LYS A 218 -11.26 37.98 5.27
C LYS A 218 -11.53 39.40 5.74
N GLU A 219 -11.27 40.41 4.90
CA GLU A 219 -11.61 41.81 5.23
C GLU A 219 -13.13 42.03 5.20
N SER A 220 -13.84 41.46 4.22
CA SER A 220 -15.31 41.56 4.14
C SER A 220 -16.03 40.84 5.30
N LEU A 221 -15.54 39.68 5.74
CA LEU A 221 -16.09 38.96 6.90
C LEU A 221 -15.85 39.68 8.22
N ASN A 222 -14.75 40.45 8.35
CA ASN A 222 -14.44 41.17 9.58
C ASN A 222 -15.24 42.49 9.69
N GLU A 223 -15.49 43.18 8.57
CA GLU A 223 -16.40 44.35 8.53
C GLU A 223 -17.86 43.96 8.81
N GLU A 224 -18.31 42.79 8.32
CA GLU A 224 -19.68 42.30 8.60
C GLU A 224 -19.85 41.87 10.07
N MET A 225 -18.78 41.45 10.73
CA MET A 225 -18.79 41.08 12.16
C MET A 225 -18.74 42.31 13.07
N GLU A 226 -18.00 43.36 12.70
CA GLU A 226 -17.98 44.63 13.46
C GLU A 226 -19.30 45.42 13.37
N GLN A 227 -20.07 45.29 12.28
CA GLN A 227 -21.41 45.89 12.19
C GLN A 227 -22.46 45.15 13.04
N LYS A 228 -22.29 43.85 13.32
CA LYS A 228 -23.23 43.06 14.14
C LYS A 228 -23.02 43.22 15.66
N LEU A 229 -21.98 43.93 16.09
CA LEU A 229 -21.62 44.13 17.51
C LEU A 229 -21.91 45.56 18.04
N LYS A 230 -22.65 46.39 17.29
CA LYS A 230 -23.02 47.77 17.68
C LYS A 230 -24.53 48.04 17.81
N ILE A 231 -25.33 47.02 18.15
CA ILE A 231 -26.71 47.19 18.64
C ILE A 231 -26.82 46.53 20.01
#